data_AF-Q2JEL8-F1
#
_entry.id   AF-Q2JEL8-F1
#
_cell.length_a   1.000
_cell.length_b   1.000
_cell.length_c   1.000
_cell.angle_alpha   90.00
_cell.angle_beta   90.00
_cell.angle_gamma   90.00
#
_symmetry.space_group_name_H-M   'P 1'
#
loop_
_entity.id
_entity.type
_entity.pdbx_description
1 polymer ?
#
loop_
_entity_poly.entity_id
_entity_poly.type
_entity_poly.pdbx_seq_one_letter_code
_entity_poly.pdbx_strand_id
1 'polypeptide(L)'
;MSALQFVAAVISSLAWPMAVCVIALVVRRPLLRLLPRLSNLKYKDLELAFRQELSEIDEQAQAARPDTSPEVGDEISDLVTEVNAVAAVSPAAAIPLAWTAVEREIVAALERTNVQSGRRRSPLGSVQLLQEAGAINREAADAIKGLGRLRNEIVHAPQLVQLTTASAQEYARLAAEMIGVLQQIPPLPRSETSAGP
;
A
#
# COMPACT_ATOMS: atom_id res chain seq x y z
N MET A 1 -29.23 67.62 10.57
CA MET A 1 -28.89 66.66 9.48
C MET A 1 -30.13 66.48 8.64
N SER A 2 -30.04 66.69 7.33
CA SER A 2 -31.17 66.45 6.44
C SER A 2 -31.41 64.95 6.28
N ALA A 3 -32.65 64.53 6.05
CA ALA A 3 -33.00 63.10 5.88
C ALA A 3 -32.14 62.39 4.82
N LEU A 4 -31.69 63.14 3.79
CA LEU A 4 -30.80 62.65 2.74
C LEU A 4 -29.40 62.27 3.25
N GLN A 5 -28.84 62.99 4.23
CA GLN A 5 -27.53 62.69 4.81
C GLN A 5 -27.56 61.40 5.66
N PHE A 6 -28.67 61.15 6.36
CA PHE A 6 -28.86 59.93 7.13
C PHE A 6 -28.96 58.70 6.20
N VAL A 7 -29.75 58.80 5.13
CA VAL A 7 -29.87 57.71 4.13
C VAL A 7 -28.53 57.41 3.47
N ALA A 8 -27.75 58.43 3.11
CA ALA A 8 -26.42 58.24 2.50
C ALA A 8 -25.41 57.56 3.46
N ALA A 9 -25.46 57.89 4.76
CA ALA A 9 -24.60 57.27 5.77
C ALA A 9 -24.96 55.80 6.00
N VAL A 10 -26.26 55.46 6.03
CA VAL A 10 -26.74 54.08 6.17
C VAL A 10 -26.35 53.24 4.96
N ILE A 11 -26.54 53.75 3.73
CA ILE A 11 -26.17 53.05 2.50
C ILE A 11 -24.66 52.81 2.45
N SER A 12 -23.84 53.81 2.78
CA SER A 12 -22.38 53.67 2.77
C SER A 12 -21.88 52.61 3.76
N SER A 13 -22.50 52.53 4.95
CA SER A 13 -22.17 51.51 5.96
C SER A 13 -22.60 50.10 5.54
N LEU A 14 -23.74 49.98 4.85
CA LEU A 14 -24.32 48.70 4.41
C LEU A 14 -23.82 48.22 3.04
N ALA A 15 -23.19 49.08 2.25
CA ALA A 15 -22.67 48.74 0.94
C ALA A 15 -21.56 47.68 1.02
N TRP A 16 -20.63 47.81 1.96
CA TRP A 16 -19.50 46.89 2.12
C TRP A 16 -19.94 45.47 2.53
N PRO A 17 -20.79 45.26 3.57
CA PRO A 17 -21.23 43.92 3.95
C PRO A 17 -22.10 43.28 2.87
N MET A 18 -22.93 44.09 2.19
CA MET A 18 -23.75 43.61 1.08
C MET A 18 -22.90 43.18 -0.11
N ALA A 19 -21.85 43.95 -0.46
CA ALA A 19 -20.90 43.58 -1.50
C ALA A 19 -20.18 42.26 -1.17
N VAL A 20 -19.69 42.09 0.07
CA VAL A 20 -19.07 40.82 0.50
C VAL A 20 -20.05 39.65 0.41
N CYS A 21 -21.28 39.82 0.87
CA CYS A 21 -22.31 38.79 0.75
C CYS A 21 -22.61 38.41 -0.70
N VAL A 22 -22.74 39.40 -1.59
CA VAL A 22 -22.96 39.16 -3.02
C VAL A 22 -21.77 38.43 -3.64
N ILE A 23 -20.54 38.86 -3.35
CA ILE A 23 -19.32 38.19 -3.83
C ILE A 23 -19.28 36.74 -3.32
N ALA A 24 -19.52 36.51 -2.03
CA ALA A 24 -19.52 35.18 -1.44
C ALA A 24 -20.58 34.26 -2.08
N LEU A 25 -21.79 34.77 -2.34
CA LEU A 25 -22.87 34.02 -2.99
C LEU A 25 -22.56 33.69 -4.45
N VAL A 26 -21.95 34.63 -5.19
CA VAL A 26 -21.54 34.43 -6.59
C VAL A 26 -20.38 33.44 -6.68
N VAL A 27 -19.38 33.54 -5.80
CA VAL A 27 -18.14 32.74 -5.82
C VAL A 27 -18.30 31.35 -5.19
N ARG A 28 -19.24 31.16 -4.24
CA ARG A 28 -19.50 29.85 -3.62
C ARG A 28 -19.87 28.78 -4.65
N ARG A 29 -20.68 29.12 -5.66
CA ARG A 29 -21.12 28.17 -6.70
C ARG A 29 -19.97 27.64 -7.57
N PRO A 30 -19.09 28.47 -8.16
CA PRO A 30 -17.96 27.98 -8.95
C PRO A 30 -16.93 27.23 -8.09
N LEU A 31 -16.66 27.65 -6.85
CA LEU A 31 -15.75 26.91 -5.94
C LEU A 31 -16.26 25.49 -5.64
N LEU A 32 -17.54 25.34 -5.30
CA LEU A 32 -18.15 24.03 -5.04
C LEU A 32 -18.16 23.12 -6.28
N ARG A 33 -18.18 23.68 -7.49
CA ARG A 33 -18.07 22.90 -8.74
C ARG A 33 -16.65 22.39 -9.03
N LEU A 34 -15.63 23.05 -8.48
CA LEU A 34 -14.21 22.70 -8.72
C LEU A 34 -13.67 21.71 -7.67
N LEU A 35 -14.22 21.70 -6.46
CA LEU A 35 -13.90 20.73 -5.39
C LEU A 35 -13.82 19.26 -5.86
N PRO A 36 -14.81 18.70 -6.60
CA PRO A 36 -14.74 17.31 -7.05
C PRO A 36 -13.64 17.05 -8.09
N ARG A 37 -13.18 18.07 -8.83
CA ARG A 37 -12.06 17.91 -9.77
C ARG A 37 -10.73 17.78 -9.03
N LEU A 38 -10.54 18.57 -7.97
CA LEU A 38 -9.35 18.49 -7.12
C LEU A 38 -9.27 17.16 -6.38
N SER A 39 -10.39 16.63 -5.89
CA SER A 39 -10.41 15.31 -5.26
C SER A 39 -10.07 14.20 -6.27
N ASN A 40 -10.66 14.24 -7.47
CA ASN A 40 -10.38 13.24 -8.51
C ASN A 40 -8.93 13.26 -9.00
N LEU A 41 -8.30 14.43 -9.08
CA LEU A 41 -6.87 14.54 -9.39
C LEU A 41 -6.03 13.93 -8.27
N LYS A 42 -6.27 14.30 -7.02
CA LYS A 42 -5.58 13.72 -5.86
C LYS A 42 -5.69 12.20 -5.81
N TYR A 43 -6.87 11.64 -6.10
CA TYR A 43 -7.07 10.18 -6.13
C TYR A 43 -6.31 9.51 -7.27
N LYS A 44 -6.23 10.13 -8.44
CA LYS A 44 -5.43 9.62 -9.57
C LYS A 44 -3.94 9.69 -9.30
N ASP A 45 -3.47 10.75 -8.65
CA ASP A 45 -2.05 10.89 -8.27
C ASP A 45 -1.65 9.78 -7.28
N LEU A 46 -2.54 9.42 -6.34
CA LEU A 46 -2.32 8.32 -5.41
C LEU A 46 -2.30 6.96 -6.10
N GLU A 47 -3.21 6.71 -7.04
CA GLU A 47 -3.18 5.48 -7.86
C GLU A 47 -1.92 5.40 -8.73
N LEU A 48 -1.44 6.53 -9.26
CA LEU A 48 -0.21 6.58 -10.03
C LEU A 48 1.01 6.26 -9.16
N ALA A 49 1.08 6.85 -7.97
CA ALA A 49 2.13 6.56 -6.99
C ALA A 49 2.12 5.08 -6.58
N PHE A 50 0.94 4.52 -6.34
CA PHE A 50 0.77 3.10 -6.03
C PHE A 50 1.33 2.20 -7.15
N ARG A 51 0.96 2.49 -8.40
CA ARG A 51 1.46 1.73 -9.58
C ARG A 51 2.96 1.89 -9.76
N GLN A 52 3.50 3.06 -9.48
CA GLN A 52 4.94 3.29 -9.55
C GLN A 52 5.68 2.44 -8.52
N GLU A 53 5.22 2.42 -7.26
CA GLU A 53 5.82 1.56 -6.24
C GLU A 53 5.65 0.06 -6.56
N LEU A 54 4.51 -0.35 -7.13
CA LEU A 54 4.35 -1.72 -7.64
C LEU A 54 5.37 -2.07 -8.71
N SER A 55 5.65 -1.16 -9.64
CA SER A 55 6.67 -1.36 -10.68
C SER A 55 8.06 -1.52 -10.08
N GLU A 56 8.41 -0.72 -9.07
CA GLU A 56 9.69 -0.83 -8.36
C GLU A 56 9.81 -2.15 -7.59
N ILE A 57 8.71 -2.61 -6.98
CA ILE A 57 8.64 -3.92 -6.31
C ILE A 57 8.76 -5.04 -7.33
N ASP A 58 8.15 -4.93 -8.52
CA ASP A 58 8.26 -5.93 -9.57
C ASP A 58 9.70 -6.06 -10.08
N GLU A 59 10.42 -4.95 -10.27
CA GLU A 59 11.83 -4.98 -10.62
C GLU A 59 12.68 -5.70 -9.54
N GLN A 60 12.40 -5.43 -8.26
CA GLN A 60 13.06 -6.11 -7.13
C GLN A 60 12.70 -7.60 -7.07
N ALA A 61 11.44 -7.94 -7.29
CA ALA A 61 10.96 -9.32 -7.31
C ALA A 61 11.61 -10.12 -8.44
N GLN A 62 11.69 -9.54 -9.64
CA GLN A 62 12.36 -10.14 -10.79
C GLN A 62 13.86 -10.34 -10.53
N ALA A 63 14.55 -9.36 -9.93
CA ALA A 63 15.95 -9.49 -9.56
C ALA A 63 16.19 -10.50 -8.43
N ALA A 64 15.16 -10.78 -7.63
CA ALA A 64 15.19 -11.77 -6.56
C ALA A 64 14.96 -13.21 -7.03
N ARG A 65 14.51 -13.42 -8.27
CA ARG A 65 14.17 -14.76 -8.76
C ARG A 65 15.42 -15.65 -8.80
N PRO A 66 15.38 -16.85 -8.20
CA PRO A 66 16.38 -17.87 -8.46
C PRO A 66 16.30 -18.33 -9.92
N ASP A 67 17.43 -18.75 -10.50
CA ASP A 67 17.53 -19.25 -11.90
C ASP A 67 16.57 -20.41 -12.18
N THR A 68 16.17 -21.13 -11.14
CA THR A 68 15.13 -22.16 -11.20
C THR A 68 13.76 -21.48 -11.03
N SER A 69 13.10 -21.20 -12.14
CA SER A 69 11.71 -20.68 -12.13
C SER A 69 10.82 -21.57 -11.27
N PRO A 70 10.07 -21.02 -10.29
CA PRO A 70 9.18 -21.82 -9.46
C PRO A 70 8.09 -22.46 -10.32
N GLU A 71 7.78 -23.75 -10.08
CA GLU A 71 6.44 -24.23 -10.38
C GLU A 71 5.50 -23.58 -9.35
N VAL A 72 4.53 -22.81 -9.84
CA VAL A 72 3.47 -22.25 -9.00
C VAL A 72 2.69 -23.42 -8.42
N GLY A 73 2.82 -23.68 -7.11
CA GLY A 73 2.06 -24.73 -6.45
C GLY A 73 0.56 -24.42 -6.47
N ASP A 74 -0.28 -25.46 -6.42
CA ASP A 74 -1.74 -25.35 -6.44
C ASP A 74 -2.26 -24.36 -5.38
N GLU A 75 -1.67 -24.36 -4.18
CA GLU A 75 -2.04 -23.43 -3.09
C GLU A 75 -1.83 -21.94 -3.44
N ILE A 76 -0.77 -21.62 -4.18
CA ILE A 76 -0.49 -20.24 -4.63
C ILE A 76 -1.50 -19.84 -5.71
N SER A 77 -1.81 -20.76 -6.63
CA SER A 77 -2.79 -20.54 -7.69
C SER A 77 -4.21 -20.29 -7.13
N ASP A 78 -4.62 -21.06 -6.14
CA ASP A 78 -5.90 -20.90 -5.47
C ASP A 78 -6.00 -19.55 -4.75
N LEU A 79 -4.94 -19.15 -4.04
CA LEU A 79 -4.85 -17.84 -3.40
C LEU A 79 -5.00 -16.70 -4.42
N VAL A 80 -4.28 -16.76 -5.54
CA VAL A 80 -4.37 -15.73 -6.59
C VAL A 80 -5.79 -15.65 -7.14
N THR A 81 -6.45 -16.80 -7.33
CA THR A 81 -7.84 -16.87 -7.80
C THR A 81 -8.80 -16.22 -6.81
N GLU A 82 -8.67 -16.52 -5.52
CA GLU A 82 -9.48 -15.91 -4.45
C GLU A 82 -9.28 -14.40 -4.39
N VAL A 83 -8.02 -13.94 -4.35
CA VAL A 83 -7.69 -12.52 -4.29
C VAL A 83 -8.21 -11.78 -5.52
N ASN A 84 -8.13 -12.38 -6.71
CA ASN A 84 -8.66 -11.79 -7.95
C ASN A 84 -10.19 -11.66 -7.91
N ALA A 85 -10.90 -12.63 -7.34
CA ALA A 85 -12.34 -12.54 -7.15
C ALA A 85 -12.71 -11.40 -6.18
N VAL A 86 -11.93 -11.22 -5.12
CA VAL A 86 -12.11 -10.08 -4.20
C VAL A 86 -11.77 -8.76 -4.89
N ALA A 87 -10.70 -8.70 -5.70
CA ALA A 87 -10.29 -7.50 -6.42
C ALA A 87 -11.34 -7.01 -7.43
N ALA A 88 -12.15 -7.92 -7.98
CA ALA A 88 -13.26 -7.58 -8.86
C ALA A 88 -14.39 -6.84 -8.13
N VAL A 89 -14.56 -7.08 -6.82
CA VAL A 89 -15.60 -6.45 -5.99
C VAL A 89 -15.04 -5.25 -5.22
N SER A 90 -13.86 -5.40 -4.63
CA SER A 90 -13.18 -4.38 -3.83
C SER A 90 -11.65 -4.52 -3.95
N PRO A 91 -11.02 -3.75 -4.85
CA PRO A 91 -9.57 -3.74 -5.02
C PRO A 91 -8.81 -3.48 -3.71
N ALA A 92 -9.29 -2.53 -2.89
CA ALA A 92 -8.66 -2.19 -1.62
C ALA A 92 -8.72 -3.33 -0.59
N ALA A 93 -9.75 -4.20 -0.64
CA ALA A 93 -9.86 -5.35 0.27
C ALA A 93 -9.00 -6.54 -0.17
N ALA A 94 -8.70 -6.66 -1.47
CA ALA A 94 -7.85 -7.72 -2.01
C ALA A 94 -6.40 -7.61 -1.52
N ILE A 95 -5.90 -6.40 -1.31
CA ILE A 95 -4.53 -6.11 -0.89
C ILE A 95 -4.20 -6.71 0.50
N PRO A 96 -4.94 -6.41 1.59
CA PRO A 96 -4.68 -7.02 2.89
C PRO A 96 -4.92 -8.54 2.89
N LEU A 97 -5.82 -9.06 2.06
CA LEU A 97 -6.04 -10.49 1.89
C LEU A 97 -4.78 -11.17 1.34
N ALA A 98 -4.23 -10.68 0.21
CA ALA A 98 -2.99 -11.18 -0.37
C ALA A 98 -1.81 -11.07 0.61
N TRP A 99 -1.68 -9.94 1.31
CA TRP A 99 -0.62 -9.73 2.29
C TRP A 99 -0.68 -10.73 3.45
N THR A 100 -1.87 -11.14 3.89
CA THR A 100 -2.03 -12.11 4.98
C THR A 100 -1.38 -13.45 4.64
N ALA A 101 -1.42 -13.87 3.37
CA ALA A 101 -0.73 -15.07 2.92
C ALA A 101 0.80 -14.91 2.95
N VAL A 102 1.32 -13.75 2.55
CA VAL A 102 2.75 -13.41 2.65
C VAL A 102 3.20 -13.45 4.12
N GLU A 103 2.43 -12.87 5.04
CA GLU A 103 2.76 -12.88 6.48
C GLU A 103 2.85 -14.30 7.05
N ARG A 104 1.92 -15.18 6.68
CA ARG A 104 1.94 -16.59 7.09
C ARG A 104 3.20 -17.28 6.59
N GLU A 105 3.57 -17.02 5.34
CA GLU A 105 4.73 -17.64 4.72
C GLU A 105 6.05 -17.11 5.30
N ILE A 106 6.13 -15.83 5.67
CA ILE A 106 7.28 -15.26 6.41
C ILE A 106 7.47 -16.00 7.74
N VAL A 107 6.38 -16.28 8.46
CA VAL A 107 6.44 -17.03 9.73
C VAL A 107 6.90 -18.46 9.49
N ALA A 108 6.35 -19.14 8.48
CA ALA A 108 6.77 -20.49 8.11
C ALA A 108 8.25 -20.56 7.69
N ALA A 109 8.76 -19.54 7.01
CA ALA A 109 10.18 -19.44 6.62
C ALA A 109 11.11 -19.26 7.81
N LEU A 110 10.71 -18.48 8.82
CA LEU A 110 11.47 -18.37 10.06
C LEU A 110 11.53 -19.70 10.81
N GLU A 111 10.42 -20.43 10.87
CA GLU A 111 10.36 -21.75 11.50
C GLU A 111 11.27 -22.75 10.77
N ARG A 112 11.29 -22.74 9.44
CA ARG A 112 12.17 -23.59 8.62
C ARG A 112 13.65 -23.30 8.82
N THR A 113 14.02 -22.03 8.92
CA THR A 113 15.43 -21.60 9.07
C THR A 113 15.95 -21.73 10.50
N ASN A 114 15.09 -22.06 11.46
CA ASN A 114 15.41 -22.15 12.89
C ASN A 114 16.04 -20.85 13.44
N VAL A 115 15.76 -19.72 12.80
CA VAL A 115 16.18 -18.39 13.23
C VAL A 115 15.33 -18.01 14.43
N GLN A 116 15.95 -17.86 15.60
CA GLN A 116 15.23 -17.51 16.83
C GLN A 116 14.65 -16.09 16.72
N SER A 117 13.39 -15.98 16.33
CA SER A 117 12.64 -14.74 16.48
C SER A 117 12.24 -14.59 17.95
N GLY A 118 12.76 -13.57 18.63
CA GLY A 118 12.26 -13.18 19.95
C GLY A 118 10.73 -13.06 19.92
N ARG A 119 10.07 -13.59 20.96
CA ARG A 119 8.60 -13.69 21.04
C ARG A 119 7.99 -12.29 20.85
N ARG A 120 7.32 -12.06 19.71
CA ARG A 120 6.71 -10.80 19.21
C ARG A 120 7.62 -9.92 18.32
N ARG A 121 7.95 -10.39 17.12
CA ARG A 121 8.50 -9.52 16.06
C ARG A 121 7.44 -9.25 15.00
N SER A 122 7.44 -8.06 14.42
CA SER A 122 6.56 -7.71 13.29
C SER A 122 6.96 -8.51 12.05
N PRO A 123 6.03 -8.78 11.10
CA PRO A 123 6.36 -9.47 9.85
C PRO A 123 7.53 -8.83 9.10
N LEU A 124 7.59 -7.51 9.03
CA LEU A 124 8.71 -6.80 8.40
C LEU A 124 10.03 -6.98 9.16
N GLY A 125 9.98 -7.05 10.50
CA GLY A 125 11.17 -7.38 11.31
C GLY A 125 11.62 -8.82 11.13
N SER A 126 10.70 -9.74 10.82
CA SER A 126 11.00 -11.13 10.47
C SER A 126 11.70 -11.24 9.11
N VAL A 127 11.27 -10.46 8.12
CA VAL A 127 11.96 -10.38 6.82
C VAL A 127 13.39 -9.88 6.98
N GLN A 128 13.60 -8.87 7.84
CA GLN A 128 14.95 -8.38 8.13
C GLN A 128 15.84 -9.47 8.77
N LEU A 129 15.31 -10.32 9.65
CA LEU A 129 16.07 -11.45 10.18
C LEU A 129 16.44 -12.47 9.12
N LEU A 130 15.50 -12.81 8.23
CA LEU A 130 15.78 -13.74 7.13
C LEU A 130 16.88 -13.19 6.23
N GLN A 131 16.88 -11.89 5.97
CA GLN A 131 17.93 -11.22 5.20
C GLN A 131 19.28 -11.24 5.95
N GLU A 132 19.30 -10.88 7.23
CA GLU A 132 20.52 -10.88 8.07
C GLU A 132 21.12 -12.28 8.21
N ALA A 133 20.27 -13.31 8.24
CA ALA A 133 20.68 -14.72 8.27
C ALA A 133 21.12 -15.26 6.90
N GLY A 134 21.03 -14.46 5.82
CA GLY A 134 21.36 -14.88 4.46
C GLY A 134 20.36 -15.86 3.84
N ALA A 135 19.18 -16.03 4.44
CA ALA A 135 18.13 -16.92 3.93
C ALA A 135 17.41 -16.35 2.70
N ILE A 136 17.40 -15.02 2.55
CA ILE A 136 16.93 -14.29 1.36
C ILE A 136 17.95 -13.24 0.97
N ASN A 137 18.02 -12.92 -0.32
CA ASN A 137 18.83 -11.80 -0.80
C ASN A 137 18.17 -10.44 -0.47
N ARG A 138 18.89 -9.36 -0.77
CA ARG A 138 18.44 -8.01 -0.48
C ARG A 138 17.20 -7.65 -1.30
N GLU A 139 17.18 -8.07 -2.56
CA GLU A 139 16.13 -7.79 -3.54
C GLU A 139 14.79 -8.38 -3.09
N ALA A 140 14.78 -9.65 -2.65
CA ALA A 140 13.59 -10.29 -2.07
C ALA A 140 13.11 -9.56 -0.81
N ALA A 141 14.06 -9.19 0.07
CA ALA A 141 13.72 -8.49 1.31
C ALA A 141 13.11 -7.11 1.03
N ASP A 142 13.64 -6.37 0.05
CA ASP A 142 13.16 -5.05 -0.34
C ASP A 142 11.77 -5.15 -1.00
N ALA A 143 11.54 -6.14 -1.88
CA ALA A 143 10.23 -6.40 -2.49
C ALA A 143 9.15 -6.72 -1.44
N ILE A 144 9.43 -7.65 -0.52
CA ILE A 144 8.49 -8.03 0.55
C ILE A 144 8.19 -6.83 1.47
N LYS A 145 9.21 -6.04 1.82
CA LYS A 145 9.02 -4.82 2.62
C LYS A 145 8.20 -3.78 1.87
N GLY A 146 8.40 -3.62 0.57
CA GLY A 146 7.61 -2.75 -0.29
C GLY A 146 6.13 -3.13 -0.29
N LEU A 147 5.81 -4.41 -0.50
CA LEU A 147 4.44 -4.92 -0.43
C LEU A 147 3.79 -4.59 0.94
N GLY A 148 4.52 -4.81 2.03
CA GLY A 148 4.02 -4.51 3.37
C GLY A 148 3.77 -3.01 3.62
N ARG A 149 4.60 -2.13 3.06
CA ARG A 149 4.38 -0.68 3.11
C ARG A 149 3.12 -0.29 2.35
N LEU A 150 2.98 -0.73 1.10
CA LEU A 150 1.80 -0.49 0.27
C LEU A 150 0.51 -0.93 0.96
N ARG A 151 0.51 -2.11 1.56
CA ARG A 151 -0.62 -2.60 2.36
C ARG A 151 -0.95 -1.66 3.52
N ASN A 152 0.05 -1.15 4.24
CA ASN A 152 -0.19 -0.25 5.37
C ASN A 152 -0.82 1.06 4.90
N GLU A 153 -0.35 1.64 3.80
CA GLU A 153 -0.93 2.87 3.23
C GLU A 153 -2.42 2.69 2.90
N ILE A 154 -2.77 1.56 2.28
CA ILE A 154 -4.16 1.26 1.90
C ILE A 154 -5.03 1.01 3.13
N VAL A 155 -4.54 0.27 4.12
CA VAL A 155 -5.31 -0.02 5.35
C VAL A 155 -5.55 1.24 6.18
N HIS A 156 -4.58 2.16 6.23
CA HIS A 156 -4.74 3.41 6.96
C HIS A 156 -5.66 4.42 6.26
N ALA A 157 -5.72 4.38 4.93
CA ALA A 157 -6.46 5.35 4.14
C ALA A 157 -7.28 4.74 2.98
N PRO A 158 -8.17 3.76 3.23
CA PRO A 158 -8.83 3.00 2.17
C PRO A 158 -9.78 3.87 1.31
N GLN A 159 -10.24 4.99 1.88
CA GLN A 159 -11.16 5.93 1.21
C GLN A 159 -10.41 6.96 0.36
N LEU A 160 -9.09 7.05 0.52
CA LEU A 160 -8.26 8.06 -0.15
C LEU A 160 -7.60 7.52 -1.41
N VAL A 161 -7.69 6.24 -1.73
CA VAL A 161 -7.07 5.65 -2.91
C VAL A 161 -8.15 5.00 -3.77
N GLN A 162 -8.33 5.50 -5.00
CA GLN A 162 -9.17 4.82 -5.99
C GLN A 162 -8.35 3.75 -6.69
N LEU A 163 -8.15 2.63 -5.98
CA LEU A 163 -7.46 1.47 -6.54
C LEU A 163 -8.23 0.88 -7.70
N THR A 164 -7.49 0.56 -8.77
CA THR A 164 -8.05 -0.20 -9.89
C THR A 164 -7.93 -1.71 -9.63
N THR A 165 -8.86 -2.49 -10.17
CA THR A 165 -8.80 -3.96 -10.10
C THR A 165 -7.47 -4.48 -10.67
N ALA A 166 -6.97 -3.89 -11.75
CA ALA A 166 -5.68 -4.26 -12.34
C ALA A 166 -4.52 -4.10 -11.34
N SER A 167 -4.43 -2.97 -10.64
CA SER A 167 -3.37 -2.74 -9.64
C SER A 167 -3.46 -3.72 -8.46
N ALA A 168 -4.68 -4.10 -8.06
CA ALA A 168 -4.87 -5.11 -7.02
C ALA A 168 -4.47 -6.53 -7.48
N GLN A 169 -4.77 -6.88 -8.73
CA GLN A 169 -4.34 -8.14 -9.34
C GLN A 169 -2.81 -8.21 -9.50
N GLU A 170 -2.19 -7.09 -9.85
CA GLU A 170 -0.73 -6.98 -9.95
C GLU A 170 -0.07 -7.15 -8.57
N TYR A 171 -0.59 -6.49 -7.54
CA TYR A 171 -0.16 -6.73 -6.16
C TYR A 171 -0.30 -8.21 -5.78
N ALA A 172 -1.42 -8.86 -6.13
CA ALA A 172 -1.66 -10.27 -5.85
C ALA A 172 -0.63 -11.19 -6.53
N ARG A 173 -0.29 -10.90 -7.80
CA ARG A 173 0.77 -11.62 -8.53
C ARG A 173 2.12 -11.47 -7.84
N LEU A 174 2.50 -10.26 -7.44
CA LEU A 174 3.78 -10.00 -6.75
C LEU A 174 3.83 -10.66 -5.37
N ALA A 175 2.72 -10.63 -4.63
CA ALA A 175 2.60 -11.33 -3.36
C ALA A 175 2.79 -12.84 -3.53
N ALA A 176 2.13 -13.45 -4.53
CA ALA A 176 2.27 -14.86 -4.87
C ALA A 176 3.71 -15.23 -5.27
N GLU A 177 4.38 -14.37 -6.02
CA GLU A 177 5.77 -14.54 -6.40
C GLU A 177 6.69 -14.56 -5.17
N MET A 178 6.52 -13.61 -4.25
CA MET A 178 7.29 -13.56 -3.00
C MET A 178 6.99 -14.73 -2.07
N ILE A 179 5.76 -15.25 -2.06
CA ILE A 179 5.43 -16.51 -1.37
C ILE A 179 6.27 -17.65 -1.96
N GLY A 180 6.34 -17.77 -3.29
CA GLY A 180 7.16 -18.77 -3.96
C GLY A 180 8.65 -18.67 -3.58
N VAL A 181 9.20 -17.46 -3.50
CA VAL A 181 10.58 -17.22 -3.04
C VAL A 181 10.76 -17.68 -1.58
N LEU A 182 9.83 -17.32 -0.69
CA LEU A 182 9.89 -17.69 0.72
C LEU A 182 9.75 -19.21 0.94
N GLN A 183 8.95 -19.90 0.13
CA GLN A 183 8.78 -21.35 0.20
C GLN A 183 10.06 -22.13 -0.14
N GLN A 184 10.90 -21.56 -1.03
CA GLN A 184 12.15 -22.18 -1.44
C GLN A 184 13.30 -22.01 -0.45
N ILE A 185 13.11 -21.22 0.61
CA ILE A 185 14.14 -21.00 1.62
C ILE A 185 14.52 -22.34 2.29
N PRO A 186 15.78 -22.81 2.11
CA PRO A 186 16.23 -24.04 2.73
C PRO A 186 16.47 -23.83 4.23
N PRO A 187 16.40 -24.91 5.04
CA PRO A 187 16.83 -24.84 6.43
C PRO A 187 18.32 -24.45 6.51
N LEU A 188 18.64 -23.43 7.30
CA LEU A 188 20.03 -22.98 7.48
C LEU A 188 20.85 -24.08 8.18
N PRO A 189 22.13 -24.29 7.81
CA PRO A 189 22.99 -25.23 8.50
C PRO A 189 23.07 -24.83 9.97
N ARG A 190 22.81 -25.78 10.88
CA ARG A 190 23.01 -25.57 12.31
C ARG A 190 24.47 -25.17 12.47
N SER A 191 24.74 -23.97 13.01
CA SER A 191 26.08 -23.64 13.47
C SER A 191 26.48 -24.74 14.43
N GLU A 192 27.39 -25.62 14.02
CA GLU A 192 27.98 -26.61 14.89
C GLU A 192 28.60 -25.82 16.04
N THR A 193 27.89 -25.80 17.16
CA THR A 193 28.46 -25.37 18.42
C THR A 193 29.68 -26.25 18.61
N SER A 194 30.84 -25.65 18.38
CA SER A 194 32.15 -26.10 18.80
C SER A 194 32.02 -26.84 20.12
N ALA A 195 31.91 -28.17 20.04
CA ALA A 195 32.30 -29.06 21.10
C ALA A 195 33.83 -28.95 21.17
N GLY A 196 34.29 -27.90 21.85
CA GLY A 196 35.66 -27.77 22.29
C GLY A 196 35.83 -28.62 23.56
N PRO A 197 36.86 -29.48 23.61
CA PRO A 197 37.03 -30.55 24.59
C PRO A 197 37.21 -30.10 26.04
#